data_AF-A0A7K8KHU9-F1
#
_entry.id   AF-A0A7K8KHU9-F1
#
_cell.length_a   1.000
_cell.length_b   1.000
_cell.length_c   1.000
_cell.angle_alpha   90.00
_cell.angle_beta   90.00
_cell.angle_gamma   90.00
#
_symmetry.space_group_name_H-M   'P 1'
#
loop_
_entity.id
_entity.type
_entity.pdbx_description
1 polymer ?
#
loop_
_entity_poly.entity_id
_entity_poly.type
_entity_poly.pdbx_seq_one_letter_code
_entity_poly.pdbx_strand_id
1 'polypeptide(L)'
;PAWLRRLCGQLLSERLMRPSGVQAVVRGIMEGTGAGGAGAEAAAVDWRKCDTVAKILASCPQQCLSLEDYYRLVCPQILDLLHIQDKLTARQFQRVATTTLLTMAKEHPQLAERHLLRPLLAPLLRCSQA
;
A
#
# COMPACT_ATOMS: atom_id res chain seq x y z
N PRO A 1 11.65 -17.52 -16.09
CA PRO A 1 10.63 -18.43 -16.65
C PRO A 1 9.20 -18.02 -16.26
N ALA A 2 8.19 -18.22 -17.12
CA ALA A 2 6.81 -17.79 -16.84
C ALA A 2 6.21 -18.47 -15.60
N TRP A 3 6.50 -19.75 -15.39
CA TRP A 3 6.02 -20.49 -14.23
C TRP A 3 6.51 -19.90 -12.90
N LEU A 4 7.78 -19.47 -12.84
CA LEU A 4 8.37 -18.88 -11.64
C LEU A 4 7.72 -17.54 -11.30
N ARG A 5 7.48 -16.71 -12.33
CA ARG A 5 6.81 -15.41 -12.16
C ARG A 5 5.41 -15.58 -11.56
N ARG A 6 4.64 -16.57 -12.02
CA ARG A 6 3.32 -16.89 -11.48
C ARG A 6 3.40 -17.34 -10.02
N LEU A 7 4.32 -18.25 -9.70
CA LEU A 7 4.51 -18.73 -8.34
C LEU A 7 4.91 -17.59 -7.39
N CYS A 8 5.86 -16.75 -7.78
CA CYS A 8 6.25 -15.58 -6.99
C CYS A 8 5.09 -14.59 -6.80
N GLY A 9 4.30 -14.36 -7.86
CA GLY A 9 3.09 -13.52 -7.78
C GLY A 9 2.07 -14.07 -6.78
N GLN A 10 1.82 -15.39 -6.81
CA GLN A 10 0.93 -16.05 -5.85
C GLN A 10 1.43 -15.87 -4.42
N LEU A 11 2.70 -16.19 -4.15
CA LEU A 11 3.31 -16.06 -2.82
C LEU A 11 3.27 -14.61 -2.32
N LEU A 12 3.52 -13.64 -3.20
CA LEU A 12 3.45 -12.22 -2.85
C LEU A 12 2.03 -11.82 -2.42
N SER A 13 1.01 -12.20 -3.18
CA SER A 13 -0.38 -11.91 -2.83
C SER A 13 -0.81 -12.62 -1.54
N GLU A 14 -0.42 -13.88 -1.34
CA GLU A 14 -0.67 -14.59 -0.08
C GLU A 14 -0.05 -13.89 1.12
N ARG A 15 1.15 -13.31 0.97
CA ARG A 15 1.77 -12.50 2.03
C ARG A 15 1.04 -11.19 2.24
N LEU A 16 0.70 -10.48 1.16
CA LEU A 16 0.07 -9.17 1.21
C LEU A 16 -1.29 -9.20 1.92
N MET A 17 -2.06 -10.28 1.75
CA MET A 17 -3.38 -10.44 2.37
C MET A 17 -3.35 -10.91 3.83
N ARG A 18 -2.19 -11.28 4.38
CA ARG A 18 -2.06 -11.61 5.80
C ARG A 18 -2.03 -10.34 6.66
N PRO A 19 -2.30 -10.44 7.98
CA PRO A 19 -2.07 -9.33 8.91
C PRO A 19 -0.64 -8.81 8.80
N SER A 20 -0.48 -7.48 8.76
CA SER A 20 0.80 -6.78 8.52
C SER A 20 1.51 -7.13 7.20
N GLY A 21 0.81 -7.80 6.27
CA GLY A 21 1.31 -8.21 4.97
C GLY A 21 1.71 -7.03 4.09
N VAL A 22 0.90 -5.97 4.06
CA VAL A 22 1.20 -4.73 3.33
C VAL A 22 2.51 -4.13 3.81
N GLN A 23 2.66 -3.97 5.13
CA GLN A 23 3.86 -3.41 5.74
C GLN A 23 5.10 -4.26 5.43
N ALA A 24 4.98 -5.59 5.48
CA ALA A 24 6.07 -6.50 5.14
C ALA A 24 6.51 -6.37 3.68
N VAL A 25 5.56 -6.24 2.74
CA VAL A 25 5.85 -6.02 1.32
C VAL A 25 6.53 -4.67 1.09
N VAL A 26 6.01 -3.61 1.70
CA VAL A 26 6.59 -2.25 1.61
C VAL A 26 8.02 -2.27 2.14
N ARG A 27 8.26 -2.82 3.33
CA ARG A 27 9.62 -2.96 3.89
C ARG A 27 10.54 -3.76 2.98
N GLY A 28 10.11 -4.95 2.54
CA GLY A 28 10.93 -5.81 1.69
C GLY A 28 11.39 -5.13 0.40
N ILE A 29 10.52 -4.35 -0.24
CA ILE A 29 10.85 -3.64 -1.48
C ILE A 29 11.69 -2.38 -1.20
N MET A 30 11.42 -1.69 -0.10
CA MET A 30 12.13 -0.45 0.24
C MET A 30 13.53 -0.72 0.79
N GLU A 31 13.67 -1.67 1.71
CA GLU A 31 14.91 -2.02 2.40
C GLU A 31 15.78 -3.00 1.59
N GLY A 32 15.17 -3.89 0.80
CA GLY A 32 15.87 -4.97 0.08
C GLY A 32 16.70 -4.54 -1.13
N THR A 33 16.87 -3.24 -1.38
CA THR A 33 17.53 -2.72 -2.58
C THR A 33 18.91 -2.08 -2.34
N GLY A 34 19.46 -2.16 -1.11
CA GLY A 34 20.88 -1.87 -0.83
C GLY A 34 21.41 -0.47 -1.16
N ALA A 35 20.59 0.43 -1.68
CA ALA A 35 21.01 1.75 -2.13
C ALA A 35 20.78 2.80 -1.03
N GLY A 36 21.59 2.71 0.03
CA GLY A 36 21.78 3.79 1.00
C GLY A 36 22.61 4.95 0.43
N GLY A 37 22.26 5.44 -0.76
CA GLY A 37 22.92 6.59 -1.38
C GLY A 37 22.25 7.89 -0.92
N ALA A 38 23.03 8.90 -0.56
CA ALA A 38 22.51 10.25 -0.33
C ALA A 38 22.52 11.05 -1.65
N GLY A 39 21.42 11.68 -2.01
CA GLY A 39 21.34 12.57 -3.18
C GLY A 39 20.02 12.50 -3.96
N ALA A 40 19.89 13.35 -4.98
CA ALA A 40 18.67 13.46 -5.80
C ALA A 40 18.35 12.16 -6.58
N GLU A 41 19.38 11.46 -7.06
CA GLU A 41 19.27 10.16 -7.74
C GLU A 41 18.64 9.09 -6.82
N ALA A 42 19.10 8.99 -5.58
CA ALA A 42 18.54 8.06 -4.60
C ALA A 42 17.10 8.39 -4.24
N ALA A 43 16.78 9.69 -4.09
CA ALA A 43 15.41 10.14 -3.85
C ALA A 43 14.47 9.84 -5.03
N ALA A 44 14.96 9.93 -6.28
CA ALA A 44 14.19 9.58 -7.48
C ALA A 44 13.96 8.07 -7.60
N VAL A 45 14.97 7.26 -7.26
CA VAL A 45 14.85 5.80 -7.17
C VAL A 45 13.81 5.40 -6.11
N ASP A 46 13.81 6.06 -4.94
CA ASP A 46 12.83 5.82 -3.89
C ASP A 46 11.41 6.23 -4.30
N TRP A 47 11.24 7.33 -5.06
CA TRP A 47 9.94 7.68 -5.67
C TRP A 47 9.42 6.53 -6.55
N ARG A 48 10.25 6.02 -7.46
CA ARG A 48 9.84 4.96 -8.41
C ARG A 48 9.50 3.65 -7.69
N LYS A 49 10.23 3.32 -6.63
CA LYS A 49 9.90 2.17 -5.77
C LYS A 49 8.54 2.36 -5.11
N CYS A 50 8.29 3.53 -4.51
CA CYS A 50 7.00 3.83 -3.89
C CYS A 50 5.84 3.69 -4.88
N ASP A 51 5.97 4.24 -6.10
CA ASP A 51 4.96 4.14 -7.16
C ASP A 51 4.72 2.69 -7.59
N THR A 52 5.79 1.90 -7.70
CA THR A 52 5.70 0.47 -8.03
C THR A 52 4.94 -0.29 -6.94
N VAL A 53 5.28 -0.06 -5.66
CA VAL A 53 4.57 -0.70 -4.54
C VAL A 53 3.11 -0.28 -4.53
N ALA A 54 2.82 1.01 -4.72
CA ALA A 54 1.44 1.50 -4.74
C ALA A 54 0.60 0.83 -5.84
N LYS A 55 1.18 0.62 -7.03
CA LYS A 55 0.53 -0.14 -8.12
C LYS A 55 0.27 -1.59 -7.74
N ILE A 56 1.22 -2.25 -7.07
CA ILE A 56 1.05 -3.61 -6.56
C ILE A 56 -0.10 -3.66 -5.55
N LEU A 57 -0.14 -2.72 -4.60
CA LEU A 57 -1.18 -2.68 -3.55
C LEU A 57 -2.57 -2.36 -4.11
N ALA A 58 -2.67 -1.48 -5.11
CA ALA A 58 -3.94 -1.14 -5.75
C ALA A 58 -4.48 -2.28 -6.64
N SER A 59 -3.60 -3.13 -7.17
CA SER A 59 -3.98 -4.23 -8.06
C SER A 59 -4.53 -5.41 -7.28
N CYS A 60 -5.82 -5.70 -7.41
CA CYS A 60 -6.43 -6.92 -6.86
C CYS A 60 -5.84 -8.18 -7.52
N PRO A 61 -5.26 -9.13 -6.76
CA PRO A 61 -4.76 -10.39 -7.30
C PRO A 61 -5.86 -11.21 -7.98
N GLN A 62 -5.54 -11.85 -9.11
CA GLN A 62 -6.50 -12.68 -9.87
C GLN A 62 -7.07 -13.85 -9.07
N GLN A 63 -6.32 -14.33 -8.08
CA GLN A 63 -6.72 -15.41 -7.19
C GLN A 63 -7.66 -14.97 -6.05
N CYS A 64 -7.96 -13.67 -5.91
CA CYS A 64 -8.97 -13.22 -4.96
C CYS A 64 -10.36 -13.58 -5.47
N LEU A 65 -11.21 -14.11 -4.58
CA LEU A 65 -12.60 -14.46 -4.90
C LEU A 65 -13.46 -13.22 -5.16
N SER A 66 -13.10 -12.08 -4.57
CA SER A 66 -13.82 -10.82 -4.70
C SER A 66 -12.90 -9.63 -4.46
N LEU A 67 -13.13 -8.56 -5.21
CA LEU A 67 -12.50 -7.26 -5.01
C LEU A 67 -12.85 -6.66 -3.64
N GLU A 68 -14.09 -6.85 -3.18
CA GLU A 68 -14.55 -6.37 -1.86
C GLU A 68 -13.79 -7.05 -0.72
N ASP A 69 -13.51 -8.35 -0.82
CA ASP A 69 -12.77 -9.08 0.21
C ASP A 69 -11.30 -8.63 0.26
N TYR A 70 -10.72 -8.34 -0.92
CA TYR A 70 -9.38 -7.77 -1.00
C TYR A 70 -9.32 -6.40 -0.31
N TYR A 71 -10.25 -5.49 -0.63
CA TYR A 71 -10.33 -4.16 0.01
C TYR A 71 -10.51 -4.28 1.52
N ARG A 72 -11.37 -5.18 2.00
CA ARG A 72 -11.58 -5.40 3.44
C ARG A 72 -10.31 -5.81 4.19
N LEU A 73 -9.44 -6.61 3.56
CA LEU A 73 -8.19 -7.08 4.16
C LEU A 73 -7.04 -6.05 4.05
N VAL A 74 -6.98 -5.32 2.95
CA VAL A 74 -5.81 -4.51 2.59
C VAL A 74 -5.96 -3.04 2.97
N CYS A 75 -7.16 -2.46 2.83
CA CYS A 75 -7.39 -1.03 3.11
C CYS A 75 -7.05 -0.62 4.55
N PRO A 76 -7.42 -1.38 5.61
CA PRO A 76 -7.00 -1.04 6.97
C PRO A 76 -5.48 -0.96 7.12
N GLN A 77 -4.76 -1.93 6.53
CA GLN A 77 -3.30 -1.95 6.59
C GLN A 77 -2.66 -0.78 5.82
N ILE A 78 -3.28 -0.32 4.73
CA ILE A 78 -2.85 0.88 4.00
C ILE A 78 -2.97 2.12 4.91
N LEU A 79 -4.08 2.24 5.65
CA LEU A 79 -4.27 3.35 6.60
C LEU A 79 -3.26 3.28 7.74
N ASP A 80 -2.88 2.08 8.20
CA ASP A 80 -1.85 1.91 9.23
C ASP A 80 -0.48 2.45 8.79
N LEU A 81 -0.17 2.41 7.48
CA LEU A 81 1.09 2.98 6.97
C LEU A 81 1.19 4.49 7.20
N LEU A 82 0.06 5.21 7.23
CA LEU A 82 0.04 6.65 7.50
C LEU A 82 0.44 6.98 8.95
N HIS A 83 0.33 6.00 9.86
CA HIS A 83 0.61 6.16 11.28
C HIS A 83 2.05 5.79 11.67
N ILE A 84 2.86 5.29 10.74
CA ILE A 84 4.25 4.92 11.02
C ILE A 84 5.09 6.17 11.31
N GLN A 85 5.72 6.20 12.50
CA GLN A 85 6.47 7.35 13.01
C GLN A 85 7.99 7.22 12.86
N ASP A 86 8.48 6.10 12.34
CA ASP A 86 9.92 5.89 12.15
C ASP A 86 10.50 6.96 11.21
N LYS A 87 11.41 7.80 11.70
CA LYS A 87 11.86 9.00 10.96
C LYS A 87 12.54 8.69 9.64
N LEU A 88 13.13 7.50 9.51
CA LEU A 88 13.86 7.09 8.31
C LEU A 88 12.90 6.62 7.22
N THR A 89 11.88 5.85 7.59
CA THR A 89 10.98 5.21 6.62
C THR A 89 9.62 5.90 6.48
N ALA A 90 9.16 6.67 7.46
CA ALA A 90 7.81 7.26 7.50
C ALA A 90 7.41 7.97 6.20
N ARG A 91 8.32 8.76 5.59
CA ARG A 91 8.03 9.45 4.32
C ARG A 91 7.74 8.50 3.17
N GLN A 92 8.49 7.41 3.04
CA GLN A 92 8.30 6.42 2.00
C GLN A 92 6.96 5.68 2.21
N PHE A 93 6.68 5.31 3.46
CA PHE A 93 5.43 4.64 3.85
C PHE A 93 4.20 5.52 3.59
N GLN A 94 4.25 6.79 4.01
CA GLN A 94 3.20 7.77 3.74
C GLN A 94 2.98 7.99 2.24
N ARG A 95 4.07 8.02 1.45
CA ARG A 95 3.96 8.14 0.00
C ARG A 95 3.26 6.94 -0.60
N VAL A 96 3.71 5.72 -0.26
CA VAL A 96 3.07 4.49 -0.74
C VAL A 96 1.58 4.49 -0.38
N ALA A 97 1.25 4.82 0.86
CA ALA A 97 -0.14 4.85 1.33
C ALA A 97 -0.99 5.86 0.53
N THR A 98 -0.51 7.09 0.40
CA THR A 98 -1.22 8.17 -0.31
C THR A 98 -1.39 7.85 -1.80
N THR A 99 -0.34 7.35 -2.46
CA THR A 99 -0.41 6.97 -3.87
C THR A 99 -1.34 5.77 -4.07
N THR A 100 -1.30 4.76 -3.18
CA THR A 100 -2.20 3.60 -3.24
C THR A 100 -3.65 4.04 -3.07
N LEU A 101 -3.93 4.87 -2.07
CA LEU A 101 -5.27 5.40 -1.80
C LEU A 101 -5.79 6.17 -3.02
N LEU A 102 -4.98 7.05 -3.61
CA LEU A 102 -5.34 7.80 -4.81
C LEU A 102 -5.67 6.88 -5.99
N THR A 103 -4.87 5.84 -6.22
CA THR A 103 -5.10 4.87 -7.30
C THR A 103 -6.38 4.09 -7.07
N MET A 104 -6.56 3.52 -5.88
CA MET A 104 -7.77 2.75 -5.52
C MET A 104 -9.04 3.61 -5.59
N ALA A 105 -8.95 4.90 -5.24
CA ALA A 105 -10.07 5.84 -5.34
C ALA A 105 -10.43 6.20 -6.79
N LYS A 106 -9.45 6.24 -7.69
CA LYS A 106 -9.70 6.44 -9.13
C LYS A 106 -10.29 5.21 -9.79
N GLU A 107 -9.80 4.02 -9.43
CA GLU A 107 -10.22 2.76 -10.07
C GLU A 107 -11.58 2.27 -9.55
N HIS A 108 -11.80 2.34 -8.23
CA HIS A 108 -13.01 1.83 -7.59
C HIS A 108 -13.53 2.80 -6.52
N PRO A 109 -14.13 3.94 -6.92
CA PRO A 109 -14.45 5.04 -6.02
C PRO A 109 -15.39 4.65 -4.88
N GLN A 110 -16.40 3.83 -5.15
CA GLN A 110 -17.38 3.39 -4.14
C GLN A 110 -16.72 2.52 -3.05
N LEU A 111 -15.83 1.62 -3.45
CA LEU A 111 -15.08 0.77 -2.52
C LEU A 111 -14.06 1.57 -1.72
N ALA A 112 -13.33 2.47 -2.39
CA ALA A 112 -12.37 3.35 -1.72
C ALA A 112 -13.05 4.33 -0.75
N GLU A 113 -14.24 4.85 -1.09
CA GLU A 113 -15.01 5.67 -0.17
C GLU A 113 -15.33 4.89 1.11
N ARG A 114 -15.86 3.67 0.97
CA ARG A 114 -16.27 2.83 2.09
C ARG A 114 -15.10 2.36 2.97
N HIS A 115 -14.01 1.90 2.34
CA HIS A 115 -12.93 1.19 3.03
C HIS A 115 -11.70 2.06 3.33
N LEU A 116 -11.53 3.21 2.67
CA LEU A 116 -10.40 4.13 2.89
C LEU A 116 -10.86 5.50 3.40
N LEU A 117 -11.69 6.21 2.63
CA LEU A 117 -12.01 7.61 2.91
C LEU A 117 -12.89 7.78 4.15
N ARG A 118 -13.99 7.03 4.28
CA ARG A 118 -14.86 7.10 5.46
C ARG A 118 -14.10 6.78 6.75
N PRO A 119 -13.33 5.69 6.86
CA PRO A 119 -12.50 5.44 8.04
C PRO A 119 -11.50 6.55 8.33
N LEU A 120 -10.80 7.06 7.30
CA LEU A 120 -9.82 8.14 7.43
C LEU A 120 -10.45 9.45 7.96
N LEU A 121 -11.64 9.79 7.47
CA LEU A 121 -12.34 11.03 7.80
C LEU A 121 -13.24 10.92 9.04
N ALA A 122 -13.57 9.72 9.50
CA ALA A 122 -14.46 9.51 10.64
C ALA A 122 -14.04 10.29 11.91
N PRO A 123 -12.75 10.40 12.28
CA PRO A 123 -12.33 11.27 13.39
C PRO A 123 -12.67 12.74 13.17
N LEU A 124 -12.43 13.27 11.97
CA LEU A 124 -12.71 14.67 11.64
C LEU A 124 -14.22 14.98 11.63
N LEU A 125 -15.02 14.05 11.09
CA LEU A 125 -16.48 14.19 11.08
C LEU A 125 -17.05 14.23 12.49
N ARG A 126 -16.55 13.41 13.41
CA ARG A 126 -16.94 13.46 14.83
C ARG A 126 -16.63 14.80 15.47
N CYS A 127 -15.50 15.42 15.13
CA CYS A 127 -15.16 16.76 15.63
C CYS A 127 -16.05 17.87 15.04
N SER A 128 -16.62 17.67 13.85
CA SER A 128 -17.50 18.66 13.20
C SER A 128 -18.96 18.64 13.68
N GLN A 129 -19.34 17.58 14.40
CA GLN A 129 -20.68 17.40 14.97
C GLN A 129 -20.77 17.82 16.44
N ALA A 130 -19.65 18.26 17.02
CA ALA A 130 -19.53 18.80 18.38
C ALA A 130 -19.58 20.34 18.34
#